data_AF-A0A1J3K6S6-F1
#
_entry.id   AF-A0A1J3K6S6-F1
#
_cell.length_a   1.000
_cell.length_b   1.000
_cell.length_c   1.000
_cell.angle_alpha   90.00
_cell.angle_beta   90.00
_cell.angle_gamma   90.00
#
_symmetry.space_group_name_H-M   'P 1'
#
loop_
_entity.id
_entity.type
_entity.pdbx_description
1 polymer ?
#
loop_
_entity_poly.entity_id
_entity_poly.type
_entity_poly.pdbx_seq_one_letter_code
_entity_poly.pdbx_strand_id
1 'polypeptide(L)'
;MGAAHFSKERVFRGFLVWFCFWGLLCLTCAGRLSVSKQNFEVHKHLKRLNKPAVKSIQSSDGDIIDCVHISKQPAFDHPFL
;
A
#
# COMPACT_ATOMS: atom_id res chain seq x y z
N MET A 1 -29.45 -27.46 40.24
CA MET A 1 -28.48 -26.33 40.17
C MET A 1 -27.70 -26.24 38.84
N GLY A 2 -27.76 -27.23 37.92
CA GLY A 2 -26.94 -27.24 36.70
C GLY A 2 -27.39 -26.37 35.51
N ALA A 3 -28.67 -26.01 35.40
CA ALA A 3 -29.19 -25.30 34.21
C ALA A 3 -28.75 -23.82 34.11
N ALA A 4 -28.65 -23.11 35.24
CA ALA A 4 -28.28 -21.69 35.28
C ALA A 4 -26.78 -21.45 35.02
N HIS A 5 -25.93 -22.41 35.38
CA HIS A 5 -24.48 -22.34 35.14
C HIS A 5 -24.13 -22.55 33.66
N PHE A 6 -24.80 -23.51 33.02
CA PHE A 6 -24.63 -23.83 31.60
C PHE A 6 -25.07 -22.69 30.65
N SER A 7 -26.10 -21.93 31.05
CA SER A 7 -26.57 -20.75 30.31
C SER A 7 -25.55 -19.61 30.33
N LYS A 8 -24.96 -19.32 31.50
CA LYS A 8 -23.96 -18.24 31.65
C LYS A 8 -22.68 -18.54 30.88
N GLU A 9 -22.22 -19.79 30.88
CA GLU A 9 -21.00 -20.20 30.16
C GLU A 9 -21.17 -20.12 28.64
N ARG A 10 -22.35 -20.52 28.12
CA ARG A 10 -22.68 -20.41 26.69
C ARG A 10 -22.75 -18.95 26.23
N VAL A 11 -23.33 -18.08 27.05
CA VAL A 11 -23.44 -16.63 26.77
C VAL A 11 -22.07 -15.97 26.83
N PHE A 12 -21.25 -16.26 27.86
CA PHE A 12 -19.88 -15.75 27.98
C PHE A 12 -18.99 -16.18 26.82
N ARG A 13 -19.09 -17.44 26.39
CA ARG A 13 -18.35 -17.94 25.23
C ARG A 13 -18.80 -17.27 23.93
N GLY A 14 -20.08 -16.94 23.79
CA GLY A 14 -20.60 -16.13 22.69
C GLY A 14 -20.00 -14.72 22.65
N PHE A 15 -19.94 -14.05 23.80
CA PHE A 15 -19.30 -12.72 23.92
C PHE A 15 -17.80 -12.77 23.58
N LEU A 16 -17.08 -13.78 24.04
CA LEU A 16 -15.66 -13.96 23.69
C LEU A 16 -15.47 -14.15 22.19
N VAL A 17 -16.28 -14.99 21.54
CA VAL A 17 -16.20 -15.20 20.08
C VAL A 17 -16.52 -13.90 19.33
N TRP A 18 -17.53 -13.14 19.77
CA TRP A 18 -17.87 -11.87 19.15
C TRP A 18 -16.75 -10.82 19.31
N PHE A 19 -16.17 -10.72 20.50
CA PHE A 19 -15.05 -9.81 20.76
C PHE A 19 -13.81 -10.21 19.95
N CYS A 20 -13.51 -11.50 19.84
CA CYS A 20 -12.43 -12.02 18.99
C CYS A 20 -12.69 -11.71 17.51
N PHE A 21 -13.92 -11.92 17.02
CA PHE A 21 -14.27 -11.61 15.63
C PHE A 21 -14.15 -10.12 15.33
N TRP A 22 -14.60 -9.26 16.25
CA TRP A 22 -14.46 -7.81 16.10
C TRP A 22 -13.00 -7.37 16.15
N GLY A 23 -12.20 -7.96 17.04
CA GLY A 23 -10.75 -7.71 17.12
C GLY A 23 -10.00 -8.15 15.84
N LEU A 24 -10.32 -9.32 15.30
CA LEU A 24 -9.80 -9.81 14.02
C LEU A 24 -10.19 -8.89 12.86
N LEU A 25 -11.45 -8.44 12.81
CA LEU A 25 -11.92 -7.50 11.80
C LEU A 25 -11.13 -6.19 11.86
N CYS A 26 -10.94 -5.61 13.05
CA CYS A 26 -10.14 -4.40 13.25
C CYS A 26 -8.68 -4.56 12.80
N LEU A 27 -8.04 -5.70 13.11
CA LEU A 27 -6.66 -5.98 12.70
C LEU A 27 -6.51 -6.00 11.16
N THR A 28 -7.49 -6.59 10.46
CA THR A 28 -7.45 -6.63 8.98
C THR A 28 -7.63 -5.25 8.33
N CYS A 29 -8.42 -4.36 8.92
CA CYS A 29 -8.63 -3.01 8.41
C CYS A 29 -7.35 -2.15 8.50
N ALA A 30 -6.63 -2.22 9.63
CA ALA A 30 -5.38 -1.48 9.83
C ALA A 30 -4.29 -1.93 8.85
N GLY A 31 -4.15 -3.25 8.63
CA GLY A 31 -3.21 -3.81 7.66
C GLY A 31 -3.49 -3.34 6.22
N ARG A 32 -4.77 -3.32 5.80
CA ARG A 32 -5.16 -2.87 4.45
C ARG A 32 -4.87 -1.39 4.21
N LEU A 33 -5.11 -0.52 5.20
CA LEU A 33 -4.85 0.92 5.06
C LEU A 33 -3.35 1.19 4.86
N SER A 34 -2.48 0.47 5.60
CA SER A 34 -1.02 0.59 5.47
C SER A 34 -0.53 0.22 4.07
N VAL A 35 -0.98 -0.92 3.53
CA VAL A 35 -0.61 -1.38 2.18
C VAL A 35 -1.12 -0.43 1.09
N SER A 36 -2.33 0.11 1.26
CA SER A 36 -2.90 1.09 0.34
C SER A 36 -2.08 2.39 0.30
N LYS A 37 -1.66 2.89 1.48
CA LYS A 37 -0.82 4.08 1.59
C LYS A 37 0.53 3.88 0.92
N GLN A 38 1.20 2.75 1.15
CA GLN A 38 2.47 2.43 0.49
C GLN A 38 2.31 2.36 -1.04
N ASN A 39 1.25 1.71 -1.55
CA ASN A 39 0.98 1.66 -2.99
C ASN A 39 0.79 3.06 -3.59
N PHE A 40 0.08 3.94 -2.87
CA PHE A 40 -0.12 5.32 -3.31
C PHE A 40 1.20 6.10 -3.38
N GLU A 41 2.06 5.96 -2.38
CA GLU A 41 3.39 6.57 -2.37
C GLU A 41 4.25 6.05 -3.52
N VAL A 42 4.29 4.72 -3.73
CA VAL A 42 5.00 4.10 -4.86
C VAL A 42 4.49 4.62 -6.21
N HIS A 43 3.17 4.68 -6.42
CA HIS A 43 2.62 5.22 -7.66
C HIS A 43 2.96 6.70 -7.87
N LYS A 44 2.96 7.50 -6.80
CA LYS A 44 3.36 8.90 -6.86
C LYS A 44 4.83 9.04 -7.27
N HIS A 45 5.73 8.22 -6.71
CA HIS A 45 7.14 8.19 -7.07
C HIS A 45 7.36 7.74 -8.51
N LEU A 46 6.70 6.66 -8.94
CA LEU A 46 6.78 6.18 -10.32
C LEU A 46 6.31 7.22 -11.33
N LYS A 47 5.21 7.94 -11.06
CA LYS A 47 4.75 9.04 -11.94
C LYS A 47 5.75 10.18 -12.07
N ARG A 48 6.54 10.44 -11.02
CA ARG A 48 7.58 11.46 -11.05
C ARG A 48 8.81 11.00 -11.85
N LEU A 49 9.17 9.73 -11.77
CA LEU A 49 10.31 9.14 -12.50
C LEU A 49 10.00 8.90 -13.98
N ASN A 50 8.83 8.33 -14.28
CA ASN A 50 8.41 7.92 -15.62
C ASN A 50 7.80 9.11 -16.39
N LYS A 51 8.67 10.00 -16.86
CA LYS A 51 8.26 11.13 -17.70
C LYS A 51 8.19 10.69 -19.17
N PRO A 52 7.23 11.20 -19.96
CA PRO A 52 7.07 10.79 -21.35
C PRO A 52 8.30 11.18 -22.18
N ALA A 53 8.80 10.22 -22.95
CA ALA A 53 9.91 10.43 -23.88
C ALA A 53 9.48 11.37 -25.02
N VAL A 54 10.37 12.30 -25.38
CA VAL A 54 10.22 13.14 -26.57
C VAL A 54 10.84 12.47 -27.79
N LYS A 55 11.89 11.67 -27.54
CA LYS A 55 12.62 10.92 -28.57
C LYS A 55 13.27 9.71 -27.92
N SER A 56 13.31 8.59 -28.64
CA SER A 56 14.09 7.42 -28.25
C SER A 56 15.28 7.28 -29.19
N ILE A 57 16.45 6.97 -28.65
CA ILE A 57 17.65 6.65 -29.43
C ILE A 57 18.10 5.23 -29.10
N GLN A 58 18.74 4.56 -30.04
CA GLN A 58 19.34 3.25 -29.79
C GLN A 58 20.86 3.40 -29.70
N SER A 59 21.45 2.86 -28.64
CA SER A 59 22.90 2.75 -28.47
C SER A 59 23.48 1.71 -29.43
N SER A 60 24.79 1.76 -29.67
CA SER A 60 25.52 0.71 -30.41
C SER A 60 25.34 -0.68 -29.80
N ASP A 61 25.11 -0.72 -28.50
CA ASP A 61 24.98 -1.96 -27.73
C ASP A 61 23.52 -2.48 -27.74
N GLY A 62 22.61 -1.77 -28.41
CA GLY A 62 21.20 -2.14 -28.55
C GLY A 62 20.26 -1.50 -27.53
N ASP A 63 20.79 -0.81 -26.51
CA ASP A 63 20.00 -0.13 -25.48
C ASP A 63 19.12 0.98 -26.07
N ILE A 64 17.84 1.02 -25.69
CA ILE A 64 16.92 2.10 -26.04
C ILE A 64 16.96 3.14 -24.93
N ILE A 65 17.38 4.36 -25.26
CA ILE A 65 17.50 5.49 -24.34
C ILE A 65 16.40 6.50 -24.66
N ASP A 66 15.48 6.68 -23.72
CA ASP A 66 14.40 7.65 -23.81
C ASP A 66 14.86 9.04 -23.35
N CYS A 67 14.79 10.00 -24.28
CA CYS A 67 15.17 11.38 -24.06
C CYS A 67 13.97 12.21 -23.57
N VAL A 68 14.18 13.04 -22.55
CA VAL A 68 13.21 14.01 -22.04
C VAL A 68 13.80 15.41 -22.05
N HIS A 69 12.96 16.46 -22.01
CA HIS A 69 13.44 17.83 -21.87
C HIS A 69 14.31 17.99 -20.62
N ILE A 70 15.41 18.75 -20.74
CA ILE A 70 16.37 18.95 -19.65
C ILE A 70 15.70 19.47 -18.37
N SER A 71 14.83 20.49 -18.47
CA SER A 71 14.09 21.04 -17.34
C SER A 71 13.11 20.07 -16.69
N LYS A 72 12.80 18.96 -17.38
CA LYS A 72 11.95 17.89 -16.88
C LYS A 72 12.77 16.69 -16.39
N GLN A 73 14.10 16.67 -16.45
CA GLN A 73 14.84 15.49 -15.98
C GLN A 73 14.62 15.26 -14.48
N PRO A 74 14.50 14.00 -14.02
CA PRO A 74 14.29 13.67 -12.60
C PRO A 74 15.35 14.26 -11.66
N ALA A 75 16.58 14.46 -12.16
CA ALA A 75 17.69 15.05 -11.41
C ALA A 75 17.37 16.45 -10.87
N PHE A 76 16.57 17.24 -11.59
CA PHE A 76 16.21 18.62 -11.19
C PHE A 76 15.04 18.69 -10.21
N ASP A 77 14.35 17.58 -9.94
CA ASP A 77 13.25 17.59 -8.98
C ASP A 77 13.76 17.52 -7.52
N HIS A 78 15.09 17.49 -7.29
CA HIS A 78 15.65 17.36 -5.94
C HIS A 78 15.43 18.64 -5.13
N PRO A 79 14.83 18.58 -3.92
CA PRO A 79 14.39 19.77 -3.17
C PRO A 79 15.54 20.64 -2.63
N PHE A 80 16.79 20.23 -2.81
CA PHE A 80 18.00 20.90 -2.32
C PHE A 80 18.98 21.26 -3.44
N LEU A 81 18.52 21.28 -4.70
CA LEU A 81 19.26 21.79 -5.85
C LEU A 81 18.73 23.16 -6.28
#